data_AF-A0AAD1WAL8-F1
#
_entry.id   AF-A0AAD1WAL8-F1
#
_cell.length_a   1.000
_cell.length_b   1.000
_cell.length_c   1.000
_cell.angle_alpha   90.00
_cell.angle_beta   90.00
_cell.angle_gamma   90.00
#
_symmetry.space_group_name_H-M   'P 1'
#
loop_
_entity.id
_entity.type
_entity.pdbx_description
1 polymer ?
#
loop_
_entity_poly.entity_id
_entity_poly.type
_entity_poly.pdbx_seq_one_letter_code
_entity_poly.pdbx_strand_id
1 'polypeptide(L)'
;MIVHNVREALTRTHGDYGAAACAVSLSVKYLNAYTGIILLRCTKDFYQLLWSALPFITSLENRGQRFPCFLNTLHVGGTIRTCQKFLIQYNKQQLHLLLTKCTSDAERKAIQQSIASCTLHSVEEAEFVMGSEDNSME
;
A
#
# COMPACT_ATOMS: atom_id res chain seq x y z
N MET A 1 -13.26 1.69 0.33
CA MET A 1 -12.74 2.98 0.87
C MET A 1 -11.54 3.50 0.09
N ILE A 2 -10.37 2.83 0.11
CA ILE A 2 -9.14 3.36 -0.53
C ILE A 2 -9.29 3.49 -2.04
N VAL A 3 -9.81 2.45 -2.72
CA VAL A 3 -10.04 2.48 -4.18
C VAL A 3 -10.94 3.65 -4.59
N HIS A 4 -11.99 3.94 -3.79
CA HIS A 4 -12.89 5.08 -4.05
C HIS A 4 -12.15 6.42 -3.96
N ASN A 5 -11.39 6.65 -2.88
CA ASN A 5 -10.63 7.89 -2.70
C ASN A 5 -9.55 8.06 -3.80
N VAL A 6 -8.90 6.96 -4.20
CA VAL A 6 -7.93 6.98 -5.31
C VAL A 6 -8.61 7.30 -6.64
N ARG A 7 -9.78 6.70 -6.91
CA ARG A 7 -10.56 6.99 -8.12
C ARG A 7 -11.02 8.44 -8.16
N GLU A 8 -11.48 8.97 -7.04
CA GLU A 8 -11.88 10.36 -6.92
C GLU A 8 -10.70 11.31 -7.16
N ALA A 9 -9.52 10.99 -6.62
CA ALA A 9 -8.31 11.76 -6.89
C ALA A 9 -7.92 11.69 -8.38
N LEU A 10 -8.00 10.52 -9.01
CA LEU A 10 -7.78 10.35 -10.45
C LEU A 10 -8.75 11.18 -11.29
N THR A 11 -10.04 11.20 -10.95
CA THR A 11 -11.04 12.04 -11.62
C THR A 11 -10.69 13.52 -11.47
N ARG A 12 -10.24 13.96 -10.30
CA ARG A 12 -9.85 15.35 -10.06
C ARG A 12 -8.60 15.78 -10.81
N THR A 13 -7.61 14.89 -10.99
CA THR A 13 -6.33 15.24 -11.62
C THR A 13 -6.32 15.02 -13.13
N HIS A 14 -6.95 13.94 -13.61
CA HIS A 14 -6.86 13.46 -14.99
C HIS A 14 -8.22 13.38 -15.70
N GLY A 15 -9.30 13.81 -15.03
CA GLY A 15 -10.66 13.75 -15.54
C GLY A 15 -11.21 12.33 -15.66
N ASP A 16 -12.29 12.21 -16.43
CA ASP A 16 -13.00 10.94 -16.60
C ASP A 16 -12.16 9.88 -17.35
N TYR A 17 -11.28 10.34 -18.26
CA TYR A 17 -10.38 9.44 -18.99
C TYR A 17 -9.44 8.70 -18.03
N GLY A 18 -8.71 9.42 -17.17
CA GLY A 18 -7.77 8.80 -16.24
C GLY A 18 -8.47 7.93 -15.20
N ALA A 19 -9.65 8.34 -14.75
CA ALA A 19 -10.46 7.55 -13.84
C ALA A 19 -10.95 6.24 -14.48
N ALA A 20 -11.46 6.28 -15.70
CA ALA A 20 -11.96 5.10 -16.41
C ALA A 20 -10.82 4.14 -16.82
N ALA A 21 -9.71 4.67 -17.32
CA ALA A 21 -8.55 3.88 -17.75
C ALA A 21 -7.95 3.06 -16.59
N CYS A 22 -7.87 3.67 -15.40
CA CYS A 22 -7.37 2.99 -14.20
C CYS A 22 -8.45 2.14 -13.51
N ALA A 23 -9.75 2.47 -13.63
CA ALA A 23 -10.82 1.81 -12.87
C ALA A 23 -10.87 0.28 -13.06
N VAL A 24 -10.64 -0.21 -14.28
CA VAL A 24 -10.73 -1.65 -14.59
C VAL A 24 -9.61 -2.45 -13.95
N SER A 25 -8.41 -1.86 -13.80
CA SER A 25 -7.23 -2.57 -13.32
C SER A 25 -6.85 -2.28 -11.87
N LEU A 26 -7.40 -1.19 -11.32
CA LEU A 26 -7.08 -0.71 -9.99
C LEU A 26 -7.68 -1.62 -8.92
N SER A 27 -6.81 -2.34 -8.20
CA SER A 27 -7.22 -3.12 -7.04
C SER A 27 -6.20 -3.00 -5.90
N VAL A 28 -6.70 -2.97 -4.67
CA VAL A 28 -5.85 -3.02 -3.47
C VAL A 28 -5.57 -4.48 -3.16
N LYS A 29 -4.30 -4.89 -3.13
CA LYS A 29 -3.91 -6.27 -2.79
C LYS A 29 -3.44 -6.41 -1.36
N TYR A 30 -2.92 -5.35 -0.77
CA TYR A 30 -2.44 -5.34 0.61
C TYR A 30 -2.63 -3.96 1.21
N LEU A 31 -3.06 -3.92 2.46
CA LEU A 31 -3.17 -2.72 3.27
C LEU A 31 -2.73 -3.08 4.68
N ASN A 32 -1.80 -2.32 5.22
CA ASN A 32 -1.45 -2.37 6.63
C ASN A 32 -1.68 -1.00 7.25
N ALA A 33 -2.71 -0.89 8.08
CA ALA A 33 -3.05 0.35 8.77
C ALA A 33 -2.01 0.77 9.83
N TYR A 34 -1.27 -0.20 10.39
CA TYR A 34 -0.26 0.07 11.41
C TYR A 34 1.03 0.63 10.80
N THR A 35 1.49 0.07 9.66
CA THR A 35 2.69 0.55 8.97
C THR A 35 2.40 1.63 7.94
N GLY A 36 1.13 1.83 7.56
CA GLY A 36 0.72 2.79 6.53
C GLY A 36 1.09 2.37 5.10
N ILE A 37 1.37 1.09 4.87
CA ILE A 37 1.84 0.58 3.57
C ILE A 37 0.67 -0.02 2.80
N ILE A 38 0.57 0.35 1.52
CA ILE A 38 -0.48 -0.07 0.60
C ILE A 38 0.15 -0.67 -0.66
N LEU A 39 -0.32 -1.83 -1.09
CA LEU A 39 0.01 -2.40 -2.39
C LEU A 39 -1.16 -2.25 -3.35
N LEU A 40 -0.98 -1.39 -4.35
CA LEU A 40 -1.94 -1.15 -5.42
C LEU A 40 -1.50 -1.90 -6.68
N ARG A 41 -2.45 -2.59 -7.31
CA ARG A 41 -2.30 -3.14 -8.66
C ARG A 41 -2.88 -2.15 -9.66
N CYS A 42 -2.19 -1.96 -10.77
CA CYS A 42 -2.66 -1.21 -11.94
C CYS A 42 -2.06 -1.81 -13.22
N THR A 43 -2.59 -1.45 -14.39
CA THR A 43 -2.00 -1.77 -15.68
C THR A 43 -0.71 -0.98 -15.92
N LYS A 44 0.23 -1.61 -16.65
CA LYS A 44 1.52 -1.02 -17.01
C LYS A 44 1.38 0.22 -17.90
N ASP A 45 0.30 0.39 -18.63
CA ASP A 45 0.14 1.54 -19.52
C ASP A 45 -0.31 2.79 -18.75
N PHE A 46 -1.02 2.61 -17.62
CA PHE A 46 -1.63 3.71 -16.86
C PHE A 46 -1.03 3.92 -15.46
N TYR A 47 0.04 3.21 -15.08
CA TYR A 47 0.65 3.40 -13.76
C TYR A 47 1.17 4.83 -13.53
N GLN A 48 1.58 5.55 -14.59
CA GLN A 48 2.05 6.94 -14.47
C GLN A 48 0.92 7.91 -14.10
N LEU A 49 -0.29 7.67 -14.62
CA LEU A 49 -1.48 8.43 -14.25
C LEU A 49 -1.82 8.20 -12.78
N LEU A 50 -1.79 6.93 -12.33
CA LEU A 50 -1.98 6.60 -10.93
C LEU A 50 -0.90 7.24 -10.05
N TRP A 51 0.37 7.10 -10.42
CA TRP A 51 1.49 7.60 -9.64
C TRP A 51 1.47 9.11 -9.48
N SER A 52 1.15 9.85 -10.54
CA SER A 52 0.99 11.30 -10.47
C SER A 52 -0.22 11.74 -9.66
N ALA A 53 -1.28 10.92 -9.57
CA ALA A 53 -2.47 11.24 -8.78
C ALA A 53 -2.31 10.97 -7.27
N LEU A 54 -1.48 10.00 -6.88
CA LEU A 54 -1.32 9.58 -5.47
C LEU A 54 -0.96 10.73 -4.50
N PRO A 55 -0.01 11.64 -4.81
CA PRO A 55 0.35 12.74 -3.92
C PRO A 55 -0.77 13.75 -3.68
N PHE A 56 -1.75 13.84 -4.58
CA PHE A 56 -2.89 14.75 -4.47
C PHE A 56 -3.98 14.25 -3.53
N ILE A 57 -3.86 13.01 -3.03
CA ILE A 57 -4.76 12.48 -2.00
C ILE A 57 -4.34 13.08 -0.66
N THR A 58 -4.98 14.20 -0.29
CA THR A 58 -4.69 14.92 0.96
C THR A 58 -5.48 14.39 2.15
N SER A 59 -6.53 13.62 1.91
CA SER A 59 -7.40 13.13 2.97
C SER A 59 -8.17 11.89 2.56
N LEU A 60 -8.23 10.92 3.47
CA LEU A 60 -9.09 9.74 3.38
C LEU A 60 -10.35 9.97 4.18
N GLU A 61 -11.51 9.83 3.53
CA GLU A 61 -12.80 9.86 4.21
C GLU A 61 -13.22 8.43 4.62
N ASN A 62 -13.57 8.25 5.89
CA ASN A 62 -14.13 7.03 6.44
C ASN A 62 -15.31 7.34 7.36
N ARG A 63 -16.53 6.92 6.97
CA ARG A 63 -17.75 7.04 7.79
C ARG A 63 -17.94 8.45 8.41
N GLY A 64 -17.68 9.51 7.64
CA GLY A 64 -17.81 10.90 8.07
C GLY A 64 -16.61 11.49 8.83
N GLN A 65 -15.56 10.71 9.09
CA GLN A 65 -14.29 11.21 9.63
C GLN A 65 -13.26 11.35 8.50
N ARG A 66 -12.63 12.53 8.44
CA ARG A 66 -11.64 12.87 7.42
C ARG A 66 -10.24 12.81 8.04
N PHE A 67 -9.43 11.85 7.58
CA PHE A 67 -8.06 11.67 8.04
C PHE A 67 -7.09 12.32 7.06
N PRO A 68 -6.32 13.35 7.45
CA PRO A 68 -5.30 13.90 6.58
C PRO A 68 -4.20 12.85 6.36
N CYS A 69 -3.88 12.60 5.10
CA CYS A 69 -2.88 11.60 4.71
C CYS A 69 -2.14 12.07 3.47
N PHE A 70 -0.93 11.56 3.28
CA PHE A 70 -0.18 11.71 2.03
C PHE A 70 0.26 10.33 1.58
N LEU A 71 -0.04 9.97 0.33
CA LEU A 71 0.36 8.70 -0.25
C LEU A 71 1.58 8.93 -1.14
N ASN A 72 2.74 8.46 -0.69
CA ASN A 72 3.95 8.43 -1.51
C ASN A 72 4.18 7.02 -2.06
N THR A 73 4.64 6.95 -3.31
CA THR A 73 4.98 5.67 -3.93
C THR A 73 6.39 5.28 -3.52
N LEU A 74 6.49 4.14 -2.84
CA LEU A 74 7.77 3.62 -2.37
C LEU A 74 8.49 2.82 -3.46
N HIS A 75 7.76 1.98 -4.20
CA HIS A 75 8.30 1.13 -5.25
C HIS A 75 7.22 0.76 -6.28
N VAL A 76 7.63 0.66 -7.54
CA VAL A 76 6.81 0.14 -8.65
C VAL A 76 7.48 -1.12 -9.19
N GLY A 77 6.75 -2.23 -9.20
CA GLY A 77 7.24 -3.51 -9.67
C GLY A 77 6.22 -4.23 -10.56
N GLY A 78 6.72 -5.09 -11.45
CA GLY A 78 5.86 -5.85 -12.37
C GLY A 78 5.15 -7.04 -11.74
N THR A 79 5.67 -7.57 -10.62
CA THR A 79 5.06 -8.71 -9.91
C THR A 79 4.91 -8.42 -8.42
N ILE A 80 3.91 -9.05 -7.81
CA ILE A 80 3.69 -8.96 -6.36
C ILE A 80 4.91 -9.49 -5.59
N ARG A 81 5.52 -10.59 -6.06
CA ARG A 81 6.71 -11.19 -5.43
C ARG A 81 7.89 -10.22 -5.39
N THR A 82 8.13 -9.46 -6.46
CA THR A 82 9.21 -8.45 -6.47
C THR A 82 8.92 -7.30 -5.51
N CYS A 83 7.67 -6.81 -5.46
CA CYS A 83 7.28 -5.76 -4.51
C CYS A 83 7.40 -6.23 -3.06
N GLN A 84 7.03 -7.49 -2.77
CA GLN A 84 7.18 -8.08 -1.43
C GLN A 84 8.64 -8.19 -1.00
N LYS A 85 9.53 -8.67 -1.88
CA LYS A 85 10.97 -8.73 -1.60
C LYS A 85 11.52 -7.36 -1.26
N PHE A 86 11.16 -6.35 -2.05
CA PHE A 86 11.53 -4.96 -1.78
C PHE A 86 10.97 -4.48 -0.43
N LEU A 87 9.71 -4.76 -0.13
CA LEU A 87 9.07 -4.35 1.13
C LEU A 87 9.75 -4.95 2.36
N ILE A 88 10.15 -6.22 2.30
CA ILE A 88 10.91 -6.89 3.37
C ILE A 88 12.27 -6.20 3.56
N GLN A 89 12.98 -5.92 2.47
CA GLN A 89 14.28 -5.22 2.52
C GLN A 89 14.14 -3.81 3.09
N TYR A 90 13.10 -3.08 2.67
CA TYR A 90 12.79 -1.75 3.18
C TYR A 90 12.50 -1.78 4.68
N ASN A 91 11.61 -2.65 5.14
CA ASN A 91 11.30 -2.78 6.57
C ASN A 91 12.53 -3.16 7.39
N LYS A 92 13.39 -4.04 6.88
CA LYS A 92 14.65 -4.39 7.54
C LYS A 92 15.56 -3.16 7.69
N GLN A 93 15.71 -2.35 6.65
CA GLN A 93 16.49 -1.10 6.71
C GLN A 93 15.88 -0.10 7.70
N GLN A 94 14.57 0.07 7.71
CA GLN A 94 13.88 0.97 8.65
C GLN A 94 14.10 0.52 10.11
N LEU A 95 13.98 -0.78 10.40
CA LEU A 95 14.25 -1.31 11.74
C LEU A 95 15.69 -1.08 12.18
N HIS A 96 16.66 -1.26 11.29
CA HIS A 96 18.06 -0.94 11.58
C HIS A 96 18.27 0.55 11.88
N LEU A 97 17.66 1.44 11.09
CA LEU A 97 17.73 2.89 11.32
C LEU A 97 17.07 3.30 12.65
N LEU A 98 15.92 2.70 12.98
CA LEU A 98 15.24 2.94 14.25
C LEU A 98 16.10 2.51 15.43
N LEU A 99 16.73 1.32 15.37
CA LEU A 99 17.67 0.86 16.41
C LEU A 99 18.82 1.83 16.64
N THR A 100 19.34 2.48 15.61
CA THR A 100 20.43 3.46 15.75
C THR A 100 19.94 4.78 16.35
N LYS A 101 18.67 5.14 16.15
CA LYS A 101 18.09 6.41 16.63
C LYS A 101 17.44 6.32 18.02
N CYS A 102 17.08 5.13 18.48
CA CYS A 102 16.45 4.95 19.79
C CYS A 102 17.40 5.32 20.93
N THR A 103 16.92 6.19 21.83
CA THR A 103 17.65 6.61 23.05
C THR A 103 17.23 5.78 24.28
N SER A 104 16.05 5.14 24.25
CA SER A 104 15.49 4.35 25.35
C SER A 104 15.85 2.87 25.24
N ASP A 105 16.33 2.28 26.33
CA ASP A 105 16.63 0.84 26.42
C ASP A 105 15.39 -0.05 26.28
N ALA A 106 14.22 0.45 26.68
CA ALA A 106 12.96 -0.29 26.57
C ALA A 106 12.53 -0.47 25.10
N GLU A 107 12.62 0.60 24.30
CA GLU A 107 12.32 0.56 22.86
C GLU A 107 13.30 -0.33 22.12
N ARG A 108 14.59 -0.24 22.48
CA ARG A 108 15.64 -1.07 21.88
C ARG A 108 15.37 -2.56 22.10
N LYS A 109 14.97 -2.96 23.31
CA LYS A 109 14.58 -4.34 23.63
C LYS A 109 13.34 -4.78 22.84
N ALA A 110 12.33 -3.92 22.72
CA ALA A 110 11.13 -4.23 21.94
C ALA A 110 11.46 -4.47 20.45
N ILE A 111 12.29 -3.61 19.85
CA ILE A 111 12.71 -3.76 18.45
C ILE A 111 13.56 -5.02 18.27
N GLN A 112 14.48 -5.32 19.21
CA GLN A 112 15.26 -6.56 19.18
C GLN A 112 14.37 -7.81 19.27
N GLN A 113 13.33 -7.79 20.12
CA GLN A 113 12.34 -8.86 20.21
C GLN A 113 11.54 -8.99 18.92
N SER A 114 11.11 -7.89 18.30
CA SER A 114 10.43 -7.92 17.00
C SER A 114 11.34 -8.54 15.93
N ILE A 115 12.59 -8.14 15.83
CA ILE A 115 13.56 -8.71 14.88
C ILE A 115 13.78 -10.21 15.15
N ALA A 116 13.93 -10.61 16.41
CA ALA A 116 14.10 -12.01 16.79
C ALA A 116 12.83 -12.86 16.50
N SER A 117 11.64 -12.28 16.66
CA SER A 117 10.37 -12.95 16.33
C SER A 117 10.15 -13.10 14.81
N CYS A 118 10.75 -12.24 13.99
CA CYS A 118 10.65 -12.33 12.53
C CYS A 118 11.45 -13.50 11.93
N THR A 119 12.19 -14.27 12.74
CA THR A 119 13.08 -15.33 12.25
C THR A 119 12.41 -16.69 12.00
N LEU A 120 11.11 -16.89 12.24
CA LEU A 120 10.44 -18.17 12.03
C LEU A 120 8.98 -18.03 11.59
N HIS A 121 8.73 -18.09 10.28
CA HIS A 121 7.83 -19.05 9.60
C HIS A 121 7.84 -18.71 8.10
N SER A 122 7.97 -19.75 7.27
CA SER A 122 7.63 -19.71 5.85
C SER A 122 6.34 -18.94 5.64
N VAL A 123 6.30 -18.08 4.63
CA VAL A 123 5.16 -17.29 4.18
C VAL A 123 3.90 -18.17 4.14
N GLU A 124 3.19 -18.26 5.26
CA GLU A 124 1.81 -18.71 5.28
C GLU A 124 1.05 -17.58 4.61
N GLU A 125 0.45 -17.94 3.49
CA GLU A 125 -0.32 -17.09 2.60
C GLU A 125 -1.37 -16.36 3.44
N ALA A 126 -1.04 -15.16 3.91
CA ALA A 126 -2.01 -14.25 4.48
C ALA A 126 -3.16 -14.17 3.48
N GLU A 127 -4.32 -14.70 3.88
CA GLU A 127 -5.45 -15.02 3.03
C GLU A 127 -5.65 -13.91 2.00
N PHE A 128 -5.30 -14.25 0.77
CA PHE A 128 -5.61 -13.44 -0.39
C PHE A 128 -7.13 -13.51 -0.51
N VAL A 129 -7.83 -12.53 0.05
CA VAL A 129 -9.25 -12.35 -0.23
C VAL A 129 -9.34 -12.00 -1.72
N MET A 130 -9.49 -13.03 -2.56
CA MET A 130 -10.05 -12.87 -3.88
C MET A 130 -11.47 -12.37 -3.67
N GLY A 131 -11.67 -11.06 -3.83
CA GLY A 131 -12.97 -10.58 -4.26
C GLY A 131 -13.25 -11.24 -5.60
N SER A 132 -14.01 -12.32 -5.58
CA SER A 132 -14.72 -12.86 -6.72
C SER A 132 -15.69 -11.79 -7.18
N GLU A 133 -15.36 -11.07 -8.24
CA GLU A 133 -16.37 -10.40 -9.05
C GLU A 133 -17.05 -11.50 -9.86
N ASP A 134 -18.17 -12.00 -9.32
CA ASP A 134 -19.08 -12.87 -10.05
C ASP A 134 -19.54 -12.18 -11.32
N ASN A 135 -19.17 -12.79 -12.45
CA ASN A 135 -19.76 -12.52 -13.74
C ASN A 135 -21.22 -13.01 -13.73
N SER A 136 -22.16 -12.10 -13.54
CA SER A 136 -23.57 -12.33 -13.86
C SER A 136 -23.87 -11.63 -15.18
N MET A 137 -24.20 -12.47 -16.16
CA MET A 137 -24.71 -12.10 -17.48
C MET A 137 -25.98 -11.25 -17.37
N GLU A 138 -26.09 -10.24 -18.22
CA GLU A 138 -27.26 -9.90 -19.04
C GLU A 138 -26.82 -9.08 -20.25
#